data_AF-A0A534JN46-F1
#
_entry.id   AF-A0A534JN46-F1
#
_cell.length_a   1.000
_cell.length_b   1.000
_cell.length_c   1.000
_cell.angle_alpha   90.00
_cell.angle_beta   90.00
_cell.angle_gamma   90.00
#
_symmetry.space_group_name_H-M   'P 1'
#
loop_
_entity.id
_entity.type
_entity.pdbx_description
1 polymer ?
#
loop_
_entity_poly.entity_id
_entity_poly.type
_entity_poly.pdbx_seq_one_letter_code
_entity_poly.pdbx_strand_id
1 'polypeptide(L)'
;MVATMPGGRRAIVSVSDKLGIADFSKGLVSLGYEILATDGTAKALRAAGVPVRGVSEYTGQPEVLGGRVKTLHPKIFAAILAVDGSEDELARYGIDPVDLVVANLYPFEETVAKPRVTHAEAVENIDIGGVSLIRAAAKNADRVTVVVRPSRYAEVLDALRGGGVPKPMRESLALEAFEYTSGYDAAIYNYLARRAGPGFPPAMRLALPKGADLRYGENPYQRAALYLEPWRTAGVGTAER
;
A
#
# COMPACT_ATOMS: atom_id res chain seq x y z
N MET A 1 31.65 11.56 5.31
CA MET A 1 31.32 10.59 6.37
C MET A 1 29.82 10.68 6.60
N VAL A 2 29.06 9.69 6.13
CA VAL A 2 27.62 9.63 6.43
C VAL A 2 27.51 9.09 7.85
N ALA A 3 27.03 9.92 8.78
CA ALA A 3 26.82 9.53 10.15
C ALA A 3 25.79 8.39 10.18
N THR A 4 26.24 7.17 10.44
CA THR A 4 25.38 6.05 10.81
C THR A 4 24.76 6.37 12.17
N MET A 5 23.51 6.82 12.14
CA MET A 5 22.69 6.97 13.34
C MET A 5 22.44 5.60 13.96
N PRO A 6 22.64 5.41 15.27
CA PRO A 6 22.37 4.14 15.94
C PRO A 6 20.86 3.85 15.97
N GLY A 7 20.45 2.67 15.52
CA GLY A 7 19.20 1.99 15.92
C GLY A 7 17.87 2.75 15.75
N GLY A 8 17.74 3.66 14.78
CA GLY A 8 16.51 4.41 14.52
C GLY A 8 15.41 3.55 13.87
N ARG A 9 14.14 3.84 14.18
CA ARG A 9 12.98 3.21 13.52
C ARG A 9 12.94 3.64 12.05
N ARG A 10 12.48 2.78 11.15
CA ARG A 10 12.42 3.08 9.71
C ARG A 10 11.04 2.89 9.11
N ALA A 11 10.69 3.80 8.22
CA ALA A 11 9.49 3.72 7.41
C ALA A 11 9.83 3.76 5.92
N ILE A 12 9.26 2.83 5.15
CA ILE A 12 9.23 2.92 3.68
C ILE A 12 7.93 3.57 3.26
N VAL A 13 8.01 4.63 2.44
CA VAL A 13 6.85 5.36 1.93
C VAL A 13 6.85 5.34 0.40
N SER A 14 5.87 4.67 -0.20
CA SER A 14 5.69 4.58 -1.64
C SER A 14 4.22 4.71 -2.00
N VAL A 15 3.75 5.95 -2.11
CA VAL A 15 2.34 6.25 -2.38
C VAL A 15 2.17 6.85 -3.76
N SER A 16 1.06 6.55 -4.44
CA SER A 16 0.60 7.28 -5.63
C SER A 16 -0.28 8.47 -5.21
N ASP A 17 -1.23 8.26 -4.31
CA ASP A 17 -2.02 9.32 -3.68
C ASP A 17 -1.20 10.01 -2.57
N LYS A 18 -1.02 11.33 -2.69
CA LYS A 18 -0.25 12.15 -1.75
C LYS A 18 -1.11 12.77 -0.63
N LEU A 19 -2.40 12.47 -0.56
CA LEU A 19 -3.28 13.01 0.45
C LEU A 19 -2.74 12.72 1.86
N GLY A 20 -2.51 13.77 2.65
CA GLY A 20 -2.07 13.68 4.04
C GLY A 20 -0.65 13.13 4.28
N ILE A 21 0.08 12.69 3.24
CA ILE A 21 1.35 11.98 3.44
C ILE A 21 2.45 12.85 4.04
N ALA A 22 2.45 14.15 3.72
CA ALA A 22 3.43 15.08 4.26
C ALA A 22 3.30 15.22 5.78
N ASP A 23 2.08 15.43 6.29
CA ASP A 23 1.83 15.61 7.73
C ASP A 23 2.02 14.31 8.50
N PHE A 24 1.60 13.18 7.91
CA PHE A 24 1.89 11.87 8.47
C PHE A 24 3.40 11.63 8.59
N SER A 25 4.17 11.93 7.53
CA SER A 25 5.63 11.74 7.54
C SER A 25 6.35 12.69 8.49
N LYS A 26 5.88 13.93 8.67
CA LYS A 26 6.39 14.83 9.71
C LYS A 26 6.15 14.25 11.11
N GLY A 27 4.97 13.67 11.33
CA GLY A 27 4.66 12.93 12.55
C GLY A 27 5.64 11.80 12.80
N LEU A 28 5.91 10.96 11.79
CA LEU A 28 6.87 9.87 11.89
C LEU A 28 8.29 10.38 12.22
N VAL A 29 8.76 11.42 11.53
CA VAL A 29 10.08 12.03 11.80
C VAL A 29 10.16 12.55 13.24
N SER A 30 9.09 13.16 13.76
CA SER A 30 9.06 13.63 15.17
C SER A 30 9.15 12.49 16.19
N LEU A 31 8.82 11.26 15.78
CA LEU A 31 8.95 10.04 16.58
C LEU A 31 10.28 9.30 16.34
N GLY A 32 11.21 9.92 15.61
CA GLY A 32 12.54 9.37 15.34
C GLY A 32 12.60 8.38 14.17
N TYR A 33 11.60 8.37 13.29
CA TYR A 33 11.65 7.55 12.08
C TYR A 33 12.56 8.16 11.01
N GLU A 34 13.46 7.35 10.44
CA GLU A 34 14.05 7.63 9.14
C GLU A 34 13.06 7.22 8.03
N ILE A 35 12.80 8.14 7.09
CA ILE A 35 11.90 7.91 5.97
C ILE A 35 12.71 7.53 4.72
N LEU A 36 12.43 6.34 4.20
CA LEU A 36 12.88 5.88 2.88
C LEU A 36 11.72 6.02 1.90
N ALA A 37 11.90 6.70 0.76
CA ALA A 37 10.81 6.88 -0.19
C ALA A 37 11.21 6.69 -1.66
N THR A 38 10.25 6.25 -2.47
CA THR A 38 10.38 6.21 -3.94
C THR A 38 10.44 7.62 -4.52
N ASP A 39 11.07 7.82 -5.68
CA ASP A 39 11.44 9.14 -6.18
C ASP A 39 10.30 10.16 -6.21
N GLY A 40 9.13 9.78 -6.73
CA GLY A 40 7.96 10.67 -6.77
C GLY A 40 7.43 11.05 -5.38
N THR A 41 7.52 10.12 -4.43
CA THR A 41 7.16 10.37 -3.02
C THR A 41 8.23 11.21 -2.33
N ALA A 42 9.51 10.89 -2.50
CA ALA A 42 10.63 11.63 -1.93
C ALA A 42 10.61 13.09 -2.40
N LYS A 43 10.32 13.35 -3.68
CA LYS A 43 10.15 14.71 -4.20
C LYS A 43 9.04 15.48 -3.49
N ALA A 44 7.86 14.87 -3.33
CA ALA A 44 6.73 15.49 -2.63
C ALA A 44 7.04 15.78 -1.16
N LEU A 45 7.71 14.83 -0.47
CA LEU A 45 8.11 14.97 0.92
C LEU A 45 9.18 16.06 1.12
N ARG A 46 10.20 16.12 0.26
CA ARG A 46 11.21 17.18 0.29
C ARG A 46 10.60 18.56 0.08
N ALA A 47 9.67 18.67 -0.88
CA ALA A 47 8.95 19.94 -1.13
C ALA A 47 8.14 20.39 0.10
N ALA A 48 7.68 19.46 0.94
CA ALA A 48 6.97 19.75 2.19
C ALA A 48 7.89 19.90 3.41
N GLY A 49 9.22 19.92 3.21
CA GLY A 49 10.22 20.08 4.28
C GLY A 49 10.46 18.83 5.13
N VAL A 50 10.06 17.66 4.65
CA VAL A 50 10.26 16.38 5.36
C VAL A 50 11.64 15.81 5.04
N PRO A 51 12.49 15.54 6.04
CA PRO A 51 13.74 14.79 5.84
C PRO A 51 13.45 13.40 5.26
N VAL A 52 14.03 13.09 4.11
CA VAL A 52 13.75 11.83 3.40
C VAL A 52 14.94 11.38 2.58
N ARG A 53 15.24 10.08 2.71
CA ARG A 53 16.25 9.37 1.94
C ARG A 53 15.59 8.64 0.77
N GLY A 54 16.21 8.68 -0.40
CA GLY A 54 15.69 7.97 -1.56
C GLY A 54 15.90 6.46 -1.44
N VAL A 55 14.96 5.64 -1.92
CA VAL A 55 15.14 4.17 -1.95
C VAL A 55 16.38 3.79 -2.77
N SER A 56 16.63 4.43 -3.91
CA SER A 56 17.85 4.19 -4.71
C SER A 56 19.15 4.54 -3.98
N GLU A 57 19.11 5.57 -3.12
CA GLU A 57 20.26 5.93 -2.28
C GLU A 57 20.49 4.91 -1.16
N TYR A 58 19.41 4.31 -0.65
CA TYR A 58 19.48 3.26 0.37
C TYR A 58 19.97 1.91 -0.20
N THR A 59 19.49 1.54 -1.39
CA THR A 59 19.86 0.28 -2.07
C THR A 59 21.19 0.38 -2.80
N GLY A 60 21.61 1.57 -3.22
CA GLY A 60 22.75 1.77 -4.12
C GLY A 60 22.44 1.42 -5.58
N GLN A 61 21.17 1.11 -5.91
CA GLN A 61 20.75 0.79 -7.27
C GLN A 61 19.87 1.92 -7.83
N PRO A 62 20.24 2.52 -8.98
CA PRO A 62 19.39 3.49 -9.64
C PRO A 62 18.11 2.83 -10.16
N GLU A 63 17.05 3.61 -10.35
CA GLU A 63 15.85 3.12 -11.02
C GLU A 63 16.19 2.65 -12.45
N VAL A 64 15.71 1.48 -12.85
CA VAL A 64 15.91 0.93 -14.20
C VAL A 64 14.58 0.66 -14.90
N LEU A 65 14.63 0.53 -16.23
CA LEU A 65 13.47 0.25 -17.09
C LEU A 65 12.33 1.28 -16.95
N GLY A 66 12.67 2.57 -16.99
CA GLY A 66 11.69 3.65 -16.89
C GLY A 66 10.99 3.73 -15.53
N GLY A 67 11.63 3.22 -14.47
CA GLY A 67 11.06 3.19 -13.14
C GLY A 67 10.16 1.98 -12.85
N ARG A 68 10.18 0.94 -13.68
CA ARG A 68 9.48 -0.32 -13.37
C ARG A 68 10.13 -1.09 -12.23
N VAL A 69 11.46 -0.95 -12.09
CA VAL A 69 12.24 -1.64 -11.08
C VAL A 69 12.88 -0.59 -10.19
N LYS A 70 12.21 -0.30 -9.07
CA LYS A 70 12.64 0.67 -8.04
C LYS A 70 12.87 -0.01 -6.71
N THR A 71 11.82 -0.66 -6.21
CA THR A 71 11.76 -1.24 -4.85
C THR A 71 11.99 -2.74 -4.83
N LEU A 72 12.04 -3.39 -6.01
CA LEU A 72 12.30 -4.83 -6.20
C LEU A 72 13.75 -5.20 -5.91
N HIS A 73 14.18 -5.03 -4.66
CA HIS A 73 15.55 -5.22 -4.22
C HIS A 73 15.63 -6.05 -2.93
N PRO A 74 16.52 -7.06 -2.82
CA PRO A 74 16.65 -7.91 -1.63
C PRO A 74 16.81 -7.12 -0.33
N LYS A 75 17.60 -6.04 -0.33
CA LYS A 75 17.77 -5.16 0.84
C LYS A 75 16.46 -4.58 1.39
N ILE A 76 15.53 -4.23 0.52
CA ILE A 76 14.21 -3.71 0.91
C ILE A 76 13.35 -4.83 1.50
N PHE A 77 13.28 -5.97 0.80
CA PHE A 77 12.44 -7.08 1.26
C PHE A 77 12.99 -7.78 2.49
N ALA A 78 14.31 -7.89 2.65
CA ALA A 78 14.94 -8.39 3.86
C ALA A 78 14.63 -7.49 5.06
N ALA A 79 14.71 -6.16 4.90
CA ALA A 79 14.35 -5.21 5.95
C ALA A 79 12.89 -5.33 6.40
N ILE A 80 11.98 -5.66 5.48
CA ILE A 80 10.55 -5.85 5.75
C ILE A 80 10.25 -7.25 6.30
N LEU A 81 10.86 -8.31 5.75
CA LEU A 81 10.50 -9.70 6.03
C LEU A 81 11.34 -10.36 7.11
N ALA A 82 12.39 -9.70 7.61
CA ALA A 82 13.14 -10.20 8.75
C ALA A 82 12.23 -10.49 9.93
N VAL A 83 12.51 -11.59 10.62
CA VAL A 83 11.85 -12.04 11.84
C VAL A 83 12.78 -11.83 13.02
N ASP A 84 12.25 -11.83 14.24
CA ASP A 84 13.04 -11.74 15.46
C ASP A 84 14.14 -12.83 15.46
N GLY A 85 15.38 -12.44 15.79
CA GLY A 85 16.56 -13.32 15.69
C GLY A 85 17.32 -13.22 14.36
N SER A 86 16.86 -12.40 13.41
CA SER A 86 17.57 -12.17 12.13
C SER A 86 18.56 -10.99 12.18
N GLU A 87 18.77 -10.39 13.35
CA GLU A 87 19.54 -9.14 13.51
C GLU A 87 20.99 -9.30 13.05
N ASP A 88 21.64 -10.41 13.42
CA ASP A 88 23.02 -10.70 13.01
C ASP A 88 23.13 -10.90 11.49
N GLU A 89 22.14 -11.52 10.87
CA GLU A 89 22.11 -11.73 9.42
C GLU A 89 21.92 -10.41 8.68
N LEU A 90 20.97 -9.59 9.12
CA LEU A 90 20.75 -8.25 8.57
C LEU A 90 22.01 -7.37 8.70
N ALA A 91 22.66 -7.40 9.86
CA ALA A 91 23.88 -6.63 10.12
C ALA A 91 25.03 -7.02 9.19
N ARG A 92 25.22 -8.32 8.90
CA ARG A 92 26.24 -8.81 7.95
C ARG A 92 26.08 -8.23 6.55
N TYR A 93 24.85 -7.95 6.14
CA TYR A 93 24.55 -7.37 4.84
C TYR A 93 24.33 -5.84 4.88
N GLY A 94 24.56 -5.19 6.03
CA GLY A 94 24.33 -3.75 6.20
C GLY A 94 22.87 -3.36 5.93
N ILE A 95 21.94 -4.21 6.34
CA ILE A 95 20.50 -4.02 6.19
C ILE A 95 19.95 -3.62 7.54
N ASP A 96 19.20 -2.53 7.56
CA ASP A 96 18.48 -2.15 8.75
C ASP A 96 17.01 -2.58 8.65
N PRO A 97 16.39 -3.04 9.76
CA PRO A 97 14.98 -3.41 9.75
C PRO A 97 14.07 -2.20 9.49
N VAL A 98 12.91 -2.48 8.89
CA VAL A 98 11.83 -1.51 8.64
C VAL A 98 10.64 -1.88 9.51
N ASP A 99 10.07 -0.91 10.21
CA ASP A 99 8.96 -1.11 11.15
C ASP A 99 7.61 -0.70 10.57
N LEU A 100 7.63 0.15 9.55
CA LEU A 100 6.44 0.72 8.93
C LEU A 100 6.56 0.75 7.41
N VAL A 101 5.53 0.29 6.70
CA VAL A 101 5.42 0.41 5.25
C VAL A 101 4.12 1.14 4.92
N VAL A 102 4.24 2.28 4.26
CA VAL A 102 3.13 3.12 3.80
C VAL A 102 3.11 3.07 2.29
N ALA A 103 2.12 2.40 1.71
CA ALA A 103 2.07 2.24 0.26
C ALA A 103 0.63 2.20 -0.24
N ASN A 104 0.35 2.98 -1.27
CA ASN A 104 -0.90 2.90 -2.02
C ASN A 104 -0.59 2.86 -3.52
N LEU A 105 -1.43 2.14 -4.26
CA LEU A 105 -1.15 1.75 -5.64
C LEU A 105 -1.62 2.84 -6.60
N TYR A 106 -1.10 2.79 -7.83
CA TYR A 106 -1.69 3.58 -8.90
C TYR A 106 -3.18 3.23 -9.05
N PRO A 107 -4.06 4.22 -9.31
CA PRO A 107 -5.48 3.96 -9.46
C PRO A 107 -5.73 3.31 -10.84
N PHE A 108 -5.44 2.01 -10.94
CA PHE A 108 -5.53 1.24 -12.18
C PHE A 108 -6.96 1.29 -12.74
N GLU A 109 -7.96 1.12 -11.88
CA GLU A 109 -9.38 1.18 -12.26
C GLU A 109 -9.77 2.55 -12.83
N GLU A 110 -9.37 3.65 -12.18
CA GLU A 110 -9.59 5.00 -12.70
C GLU A 110 -8.87 5.22 -14.02
N THR A 111 -7.69 4.62 -14.18
CA THR A 111 -6.90 4.72 -15.41
C THR A 111 -7.61 4.02 -16.58
N VAL A 112 -8.07 2.78 -16.38
CA VAL A 112 -8.76 2.02 -17.44
C VAL A 112 -10.19 2.50 -17.71
N ALA A 113 -10.78 3.29 -16.80
CA ALA A 113 -12.07 3.96 -17.00
C ALA A 113 -11.99 5.19 -17.92
N LYS A 114 -10.79 5.73 -18.19
CA LYS A 114 -10.62 6.91 -19.05
C LYS A 114 -11.03 6.58 -20.50
N PRO A 115 -11.83 7.42 -21.18
CA PRO A 115 -12.38 7.11 -22.52
C PRO A 115 -11.36 6.80 -23.63
N ARG A 116 -10.09 7.19 -23.45
CA ARG A 116 -9.03 7.08 -24.48
C ARG A 116 -7.79 6.32 -24.01
N VAL A 117 -7.89 5.60 -22.89
CA VAL A 117 -6.76 4.80 -22.40
C VAL A 117 -6.44 3.68 -23.37
N THR A 118 -5.19 3.63 -23.81
CA THR A 118 -4.68 2.56 -24.66
C THR A 118 -4.37 1.32 -23.82
N HIS A 119 -4.26 0.16 -24.47
CA HIS A 119 -3.86 -1.05 -23.78
C HIS A 119 -2.44 -0.94 -23.20
N ALA A 120 -1.53 -0.33 -23.94
CA ALA A 120 -0.17 -0.08 -23.47
C ALA A 120 -0.18 0.78 -22.19
N GLU A 121 -0.91 1.89 -22.17
CA GLU A 121 -1.03 2.74 -20.99
C GLU A 121 -1.64 1.99 -19.79
N ALA A 122 -2.64 1.14 -20.01
CA ALA A 122 -3.18 0.32 -18.94
C ALA A 122 -2.12 -0.63 -18.36
N VAL A 123 -1.37 -1.34 -19.22
CA VAL A 123 -0.31 -2.26 -18.79
C VAL A 123 0.83 -1.52 -18.06
N GLU A 124 1.18 -0.31 -18.49
CA GLU A 124 2.18 0.51 -17.79
C GLU A 124 1.75 0.91 -16.37
N ASN A 125 0.44 1.01 -16.11
CA ASN A 125 -0.09 1.37 -14.81
C ASN A 125 -0.28 0.16 -13.87
N ILE A 126 0.14 -1.05 -14.28
CA ILE A 126 0.15 -2.22 -13.39
C ILE A 126 1.36 -2.13 -12.46
N ASP A 127 1.10 -1.70 -11.22
CA ASP A 127 2.09 -1.62 -10.16
C ASP A 127 2.53 -3.00 -9.63
N ILE A 128 3.80 -3.35 -9.85
CA ILE A 128 4.43 -4.56 -9.31
C ILE A 128 5.11 -4.28 -7.97
N GLY A 129 5.80 -3.14 -7.86
CA GLY A 129 6.61 -2.79 -6.69
C GLY A 129 5.76 -2.48 -5.47
N GLY A 130 4.70 -1.68 -5.64
CA GLY A 130 3.74 -1.33 -4.60
C GLY A 130 3.04 -2.57 -4.04
N VAL A 131 2.50 -3.44 -4.90
CA VAL A 131 1.85 -4.69 -4.47
C VAL A 131 2.82 -5.57 -3.69
N SER A 132 4.06 -5.69 -4.16
CA SER A 132 5.09 -6.49 -3.49
C SER A 132 5.41 -5.96 -2.10
N LEU A 133 5.59 -4.65 -1.95
CA LEU A 133 5.83 -3.98 -0.66
C LEU A 133 4.67 -4.22 0.32
N ILE A 134 3.44 -4.00 -0.14
CA ILE A 134 2.22 -4.17 0.67
C ILE A 134 2.12 -5.60 1.18
N ARG A 135 2.26 -6.59 0.28
CA ARG A 135 2.16 -8.02 0.65
C ARG A 135 3.28 -8.46 1.57
N ALA A 136 4.50 -7.97 1.38
CA ALA A 136 5.63 -8.29 2.25
C ALA A 136 5.40 -7.77 3.67
N ALA A 137 4.95 -6.52 3.81
CA ALA A 137 4.66 -5.91 5.10
C ALA A 137 3.47 -6.58 5.79
N ALA A 138 2.37 -6.84 5.06
CA ALA A 138 1.20 -7.51 5.58
C ALA A 138 1.50 -8.96 6.00
N LYS A 139 2.36 -9.68 5.28
CA LYS A 139 2.84 -11.01 5.69
C LYS A 139 3.54 -10.97 7.04
N ASN A 140 4.32 -9.93 7.31
CA ASN A 140 5.12 -9.78 8.53
C ASN A 140 4.46 -8.88 9.58
N ALA A 141 3.13 -8.93 9.69
CA ALA A 141 2.34 -8.07 10.58
C ALA A 141 2.65 -8.25 12.08
N ASP A 142 3.27 -9.37 12.46
CA ASP A 142 3.77 -9.57 13.81
C ASP A 142 4.81 -8.50 14.20
N ARG A 143 5.60 -8.01 13.24
CA ARG A 143 6.63 -6.98 13.45
C ARG A 143 6.34 -5.66 12.74
N VAL A 144 5.94 -5.72 11.47
CA VAL A 144 5.82 -4.56 10.58
C VAL A 144 4.38 -4.04 10.56
N THR A 145 4.22 -2.73 10.67
CA THR A 145 2.94 -2.07 10.41
C THR A 145 2.84 -1.74 8.92
N VAL A 146 1.74 -2.12 8.27
CA VAL A 146 1.43 -1.74 6.88
C VAL A 146 0.29 -0.73 6.87
N VAL A 147 0.36 0.29 6.01
CA VAL A 147 -0.71 1.29 5.88
C VAL A 147 -0.97 1.56 4.39
N VAL A 148 -2.17 1.20 3.93
CA VAL A 148 -2.56 1.32 2.52
C VAL A 148 -3.56 2.45 2.24
N ARG A 149 -4.23 2.98 3.26
CA ARG A 149 -5.24 4.05 3.11
C ARG A 149 -4.87 5.29 3.93
N PRO A 150 -4.95 6.51 3.35
CA PRO A 150 -4.71 7.75 4.09
C PRO A 150 -5.61 7.94 5.31
N SER A 151 -6.82 7.39 5.30
CA SER A 151 -7.75 7.43 6.44
C SER A 151 -7.20 6.78 7.71
N ARG A 152 -6.19 5.90 7.59
CA ARG A 152 -5.55 5.22 8.73
C ARG A 152 -4.38 6.02 9.32
N TYR A 153 -3.95 7.12 8.71
CA TYR A 153 -2.75 7.85 9.13
C TYR A 153 -2.85 8.40 10.56
N ALA A 154 -3.99 8.99 10.92
CA ALA A 154 -4.18 9.60 12.23
C ALA A 154 -4.09 8.57 13.37
N GLU A 155 -4.88 7.49 13.28
CA GLU A 155 -4.90 6.46 14.32
C GLU A 155 -3.55 5.73 14.46
N VAL A 156 -2.83 5.49 13.35
CA VAL A 156 -1.51 4.86 13.37
C VAL A 156 -0.51 5.79 14.05
N LEU A 157 -0.54 7.08 13.74
CA LEU A 157 0.34 8.04 14.37
C LEU A 157 0.07 8.18 15.87
N ASP A 158 -1.20 8.16 16.27
CA ASP A 158 -1.58 8.22 17.69
C ASP A 158 -1.15 6.96 18.44
N ALA A 159 -1.30 5.77 17.84
CA ALA A 159 -0.79 4.53 18.41
C ALA A 159 0.74 4.56 18.57
N LEU A 160 1.47 5.07 17.57
CA LEU A 160 2.93 5.22 17.63
C LEU A 160 3.37 6.21 18.73
N ARG A 161 2.64 7.32 18.93
CA ARG A 161 2.84 8.25 20.05
C ARG A 161 2.58 7.59 21.41
N GLY A 162 1.62 6.67 21.47
CA GLY A 162 1.27 5.88 22.65
C GLY A 162 2.25 4.74 22.99
N GLY A 163 3.36 4.60 22.25
CA GLY A 163 4.40 3.61 22.52
C GLY A 163 4.55 2.52 21.45
N GLY A 164 3.64 2.47 20.47
CA GLY A 164 3.70 1.53 19.35
C GLY A 164 2.33 1.08 18.88
N VAL A 165 2.26 0.58 17.64
CA VAL A 165 1.01 0.04 17.06
C VAL A 165 0.68 -1.30 17.72
N PRO A 166 -0.45 -1.48 18.42
CA PRO A 166 -0.79 -2.74 19.07
C PRO A 166 -0.96 -3.89 18.06
N LYS A 167 -0.71 -5.13 18.50
CA LYS A 167 -0.85 -6.33 17.65
C LYS A 167 -2.23 -6.42 16.94
N PRO A 168 -3.38 -6.24 17.63
CA PRO A 168 -4.69 -6.31 16.96
C PRO A 168 -4.86 -5.26 15.86
N MET A 169 -4.24 -4.09 16.02
CA MET A 169 -4.26 -3.04 15.00
C MET A 169 -3.39 -3.41 13.81
N ARG A 170 -2.19 -3.99 14.03
CA ARG A 170 -1.33 -4.49 12.93
C ARG A 170 -2.01 -5.60 12.14
N GLU A 171 -2.69 -6.54 12.82
CA GLU A 171 -3.47 -7.60 12.17
C GLU A 171 -4.63 -7.03 11.34
N SER A 172 -5.36 -6.05 11.88
CA SER A 172 -6.42 -5.36 11.15
C SER A 172 -5.90 -4.63 9.90
N LEU A 173 -4.76 -3.94 10.02
CA LEU A 173 -4.11 -3.25 8.91
C LEU A 173 -3.57 -4.23 7.85
N ALA A 174 -3.06 -5.39 8.27
CA ALA A 174 -2.61 -6.44 7.37
C ALA A 174 -3.78 -7.08 6.59
N LEU A 175 -4.92 -7.29 7.25
CA LEU A 175 -6.15 -7.72 6.58
C LEU A 175 -6.60 -6.69 5.54
N GLU A 176 -6.59 -5.40 5.89
CA GLU A 176 -6.91 -4.31 4.95
C GLU A 176 -5.92 -4.29 3.76
N ALA A 177 -4.64 -4.53 3.99
CA ALA A 177 -3.63 -4.60 2.93
C ALA A 177 -3.86 -5.76 1.95
N PHE A 178 -4.25 -6.95 2.45
CA PHE A 178 -4.60 -8.07 1.58
C PHE A 178 -5.93 -7.87 0.86
N GLU A 179 -6.92 -7.26 1.51
CA GLU A 179 -8.16 -6.82 0.85
C GLU A 179 -7.86 -5.86 -0.30
N TYR A 180 -7.06 -4.83 -0.04
CA TYR A 180 -6.69 -3.81 -1.01
C TYR A 180 -5.96 -4.40 -2.23
N THR A 181 -4.99 -5.28 -2.02
CA THR A 181 -4.28 -5.95 -3.13
C THR A 181 -5.14 -6.97 -3.87
N SER A 182 -6.06 -7.65 -3.18
CA SER A 182 -7.04 -8.55 -3.82
C SER A 182 -8.00 -7.78 -4.74
N GLY A 183 -8.45 -6.59 -4.34
CA GLY A 183 -9.28 -5.73 -5.19
C GLY A 183 -8.52 -5.24 -6.42
N TYR A 184 -7.26 -4.86 -6.23
CA TYR A 184 -6.38 -4.45 -7.32
C TYR A 184 -6.15 -5.54 -8.37
N ASP A 185 -5.87 -6.79 -7.95
CA ASP A 185 -5.71 -7.91 -8.88
C ASP A 185 -7.01 -8.29 -9.59
N ALA A 186 -8.15 -8.19 -8.90
CA ALA A 186 -9.47 -8.40 -9.51
C ALA A 186 -9.73 -7.38 -10.62
N ALA A 187 -9.37 -6.12 -10.42
CA ALA A 187 -9.48 -5.06 -11.42
C ALA A 187 -8.65 -5.36 -12.68
N ILE A 188 -7.39 -5.75 -12.50
CA ILE A 188 -6.48 -6.12 -13.61
C ILE A 188 -7.06 -7.30 -14.38
N TYR A 189 -7.46 -8.35 -13.67
CA TYR A 189 -8.07 -9.54 -14.29
C TYR A 189 -9.31 -9.16 -15.11
N ASN A 190 -10.24 -8.40 -14.52
CA ASN A 190 -11.49 -8.03 -15.16
C ASN A 190 -11.25 -7.16 -16.41
N TYR A 191 -10.28 -6.24 -16.37
CA TYR A 191 -9.87 -5.47 -17.54
C TYR A 191 -9.32 -6.36 -18.66
N LEU A 192 -8.38 -7.27 -18.35
CA LEU A 192 -7.77 -8.17 -19.34
C LEU A 192 -8.79 -9.17 -19.91
N ALA A 193 -9.67 -9.71 -19.08
CA ALA A 193 -10.69 -10.67 -19.49
C ALA A 193 -11.71 -10.04 -20.46
N ARG A 194 -12.14 -8.80 -20.24
CA ARG A 194 -13.03 -8.07 -21.17
C ARG A 194 -12.41 -7.86 -22.55
N ARG A 195 -11.08 -7.86 -22.66
CA ARG A 195 -10.36 -7.74 -23.93
C ARG A 195 -10.20 -9.05 -24.67
N ALA A 196 -10.41 -10.20 -24.01
CA ALA A 196 -10.25 -11.53 -24.61
C ALA A 196 -11.37 -11.87 -25.62
N GLY A 197 -12.45 -11.09 -25.65
CA GLY A 197 -13.54 -11.24 -26.61
C GLY A 197 -14.90 -10.95 -25.98
N PRO A 198 -15.97 -10.92 -26.79
CA PRO A 198 -17.33 -10.83 -26.28
C PRO A 198 -17.73 -12.09 -25.52
N GLY A 199 -18.60 -11.96 -24.52
CA GLY A 199 -19.14 -13.07 -23.74
C GLY A 199 -18.82 -12.99 -22.25
N PHE A 200 -19.12 -14.07 -21.52
CA PHE A 200 -18.77 -14.19 -20.10
C PHE A 200 -17.29 -14.51 -19.94
N PRO A 201 -16.59 -13.89 -18.98
CA PRO A 201 -15.19 -14.20 -18.72
C PRO A 201 -15.03 -15.62 -18.16
N PRO A 202 -13.86 -16.27 -18.37
CA PRO A 202 -13.58 -17.60 -17.81
C PRO A 202 -13.69 -17.68 -16.28
N ALA A 203 -13.49 -16.57 -15.58
CA ALA A 203 -13.78 -16.42 -14.16
C ALA A 203 -14.43 -15.06 -13.90
N MET A 204 -15.31 -15.01 -12.91
CA MET A 204 -15.86 -13.75 -12.40
C MET A 204 -15.14 -13.37 -11.12
N ARG A 205 -14.47 -12.21 -11.11
CA ARG A 205 -13.79 -11.68 -9.92
C ARG A 205 -14.57 -10.52 -9.34
N LEU A 206 -15.11 -10.71 -8.15
CA LEU A 206 -15.83 -9.71 -7.39
C LEU A 206 -14.97 -9.26 -6.21
N ALA A 207 -14.70 -7.96 -6.13
CA ALA A 207 -14.05 -7.32 -5.00
C ALA A 207 -14.92 -6.11 -4.61
N LEU A 208 -15.92 -6.36 -3.79
CA LEU A 208 -16.92 -5.37 -3.43
C LEU A 208 -16.64 -4.88 -2.00
N PRO A 209 -16.30 -3.60 -1.79
CA PRO A 209 -16.20 -3.06 -0.44
C PRO A 209 -17.56 -3.11 0.25
N LYS A 210 -17.56 -3.42 1.55
CA LYS A 210 -18.78 -3.35 2.36
C LYS A 210 -19.19 -1.89 2.53
N GLY A 211 -20.43 -1.56 2.16
CA GLY A 211 -21.02 -0.25 2.36
C GLY A 211 -21.67 -0.10 3.74
N ALA A 212 -22.53 -1.04 4.11
CA ALA A 212 -23.25 -0.99 5.38
C ALA A 212 -23.72 -2.38 5.85
N ASP A 213 -23.86 -2.55 7.17
CA ASP A 213 -24.73 -3.59 7.71
C ASP A 213 -26.20 -3.18 7.54
N LEU A 214 -27.05 -4.13 7.14
CA LEU A 214 -28.47 -3.92 7.01
C LEU A 214 -29.19 -4.44 8.25
N ARG A 215 -30.37 -3.87 8.54
CA ARG A 215 -31.15 -4.24 9.74
C ARG A 215 -31.50 -5.74 9.77
N TYR A 216 -31.83 -6.29 8.61
CA TYR A 216 -32.06 -7.71 8.37
C TYR A 216 -32.00 -7.98 6.86
N GLY A 217 -32.00 -9.26 6.47
CA GLY A 217 -32.10 -9.69 5.07
C GLY A 217 -33.52 -9.59 4.53
N GLU A 218 -34.03 -10.66 3.93
CA GLU A 218 -35.43 -10.70 3.51
C GLU A 218 -36.38 -10.85 4.72
N ASN A 219 -35.94 -11.56 5.76
CA ASN A 219 -36.69 -11.79 6.99
C ASN A 219 -35.93 -11.29 8.24
N PRO A 220 -36.64 -10.86 9.31
CA PRO A 220 -36.01 -10.24 10.50
C PRO A 220 -34.92 -11.06 11.20
N TYR A 221 -34.93 -12.39 11.08
CA TYR A 221 -33.93 -13.27 11.71
C TYR A 221 -32.66 -13.48 10.85
N GLN A 222 -32.64 -12.96 9.61
CA GLN A 222 -31.50 -13.08 8.71
C GLN A 222 -30.60 -11.85 8.82
N ARG A 223 -29.29 -12.05 8.96
CA ARG A 223 -28.30 -10.96 8.85
C ARG A 223 -28.09 -10.60 7.38
N ALA A 224 -27.84 -9.32 7.10
CA ALA A 224 -27.52 -8.86 5.75
C ALA A 224 -26.55 -7.66 5.77
N ALA A 225 -25.87 -7.46 4.64
CA ALA A 225 -24.99 -6.33 4.41
C ALA A 225 -25.10 -5.88 2.95
N LEU A 226 -24.96 -4.59 2.74
CA LEU A 226 -24.81 -3.97 1.43
C LEU A 226 -23.32 -3.96 1.07
N TYR A 227 -23.01 -4.50 -0.10
CA TYR A 227 -21.71 -4.40 -0.74
C TYR A 227 -21.83 -3.51 -1.97
N LEU A 228 -20.86 -2.61 -2.13
CA LEU A 228 -20.89 -1.58 -3.16
C LEU A 228 -20.05 -2.04 -4.35
N GLU A 229 -20.52 -1.74 -5.55
CA GLU A 229 -19.62 -1.69 -6.70
C GLU A 229 -18.66 -0.52 -6.47
N PRO A 230 -17.33 -0.75 -6.54
CA PRO A 230 -16.36 0.29 -6.19
C PRO A 230 -16.41 1.52 -7.13
N TRP A 231 -17.13 1.44 -8.26
CA TRP A 231 -17.18 2.52 -9.26
C TRP A 231 -18.59 2.69 -9.85
N ARG A 232 -18.88 3.92 -10.34
CA ARG A 232 -20.18 4.31 -10.92
C ARG A 232 -20.44 3.63 -12.27
N THR A 233 -20.79 2.35 -12.25
CA THR A 233 -21.77 1.81 -13.19
C THR A 233 -23.16 2.15 -12.65
N ALA A 234 -24.11 2.47 -13.54
CA ALA A 234 -25.47 2.80 -13.15
C ALA A 234 -26.11 1.57 -12.47
N GLY A 235 -26.03 1.52 -11.15
CA GLY A 235 -26.50 0.42 -10.31
C GLY A 235 -27.22 0.97 -9.09
N VAL A 236 -28.15 0.20 -8.53
CA VAL A 236 -29.00 0.65 -7.41
C VAL A 236 -28.16 1.04 -6.17
N GLY A 237 -26.98 0.43 -5.99
CA GLY A 237 -26.07 0.72 -4.89
C GLY A 237 -25.25 2.01 -5.02
N THR A 238 -25.26 2.68 -6.18
CA THR A 238 -24.50 3.92 -6.43
C THR A 238 -25.41 5.15 -6.60
N ALA A 239 -26.71 5.02 -6.33
CA ALA A 239 -27.68 6.11 -6.43
C ALA A 239 -27.59 7.07 -5.23
N GLU A 240 -27.31 8.35 -5.51
CA GLU A 240 -27.44 9.45 -4.55
C GLU A 240 -28.89 9.97 -4.55
N ARG A 241 -29.37 10.47 -3.40
CA ARG A 241 -30.70 11.09 -3.28
C ARG A 241 -30.79 12.43 -4.01
#